data_AF-A0A963C9V9-F1
#
_entry.id   AF-A0A963C9V9-F1
#
_cell.length_a   1.000
_cell.length_b   1.000
_cell.length_c   1.000
_cell.angle_alpha   90.00
_cell.angle_beta   90.00
_cell.angle_gamma   90.00
#
_symmetry.space_group_name_H-M   'P 1'
#
loop_
_entity.id
_entity.type
_entity.pdbx_description
1 polymer ?
#
loop_
_entity_poly.entity_id
_entity_poly.type
_entity_poly.pdbx_seq_one_letter_code
_entity_poly.pdbx_strand_id
1 'polypeptide(L)'
;SAAGLRDRTLADWVAQNRLAEIRADGRFPSLGQERGTSRQAGVDFVWRQEVRTTPNPLFRQVDVTVFDDGGEHALARLSGFAVRPLR
;
A
#
# COMPACT_ATOMS: atom_id res chain seq x y z
N SER A 1 -16.77 13.70 11.04
CA SER A 1 -17.16 12.89 12.22
C SER A 1 -15.95 12.17 12.78
N ALA A 2 -15.92 11.87 14.09
CA ALA A 2 -14.80 11.17 14.72
C ALA A 2 -14.55 9.76 14.13
N ALA A 3 -15.63 9.03 13.79
CA ALA A 3 -15.53 7.72 13.12
C ALA A 3 -14.77 7.79 11.78
N GLY A 4 -15.12 8.74 10.91
CA GLY A 4 -14.42 8.90 9.63
C GLY A 4 -12.94 9.31 9.76
N LEU A 5 -12.56 10.02 10.82
CA LEU A 5 -11.14 10.29 11.10
C LEU A 5 -10.42 9.01 11.54
N ARG A 6 -11.03 8.24 12.45
CA ARG A 6 -10.51 6.95 12.90
C ARG A 6 -10.27 6.01 11.72
N ASP A 7 -11.25 5.85 10.83
CA ASP A 7 -11.13 4.88 9.72
C ASP A 7 -10.04 5.28 8.73
N ARG A 8 -9.83 6.59 8.48
CA ARG A 8 -8.68 7.06 7.69
C ARG A 8 -7.34 6.78 8.37
N THR A 9 -7.24 6.95 9.69
CA THR A 9 -6.02 6.59 10.43
C THR A 9 -5.72 5.10 10.32
N LEU A 10 -6.75 4.25 10.47
CA LEU A 10 -6.58 2.81 10.33
C LEU A 10 -6.21 2.41 8.90
N ALA A 11 -6.83 3.02 7.88
CA ALA A 11 -6.49 2.82 6.48
C ALA A 11 -5.04 3.26 6.17
N ASP A 12 -4.57 4.34 6.79
CA ASP A 12 -3.18 4.79 6.66
C ASP A 12 -2.21 3.75 7.25
N TRP A 13 -2.52 3.16 8.41
CA TRP A 13 -1.73 2.06 8.96
C TRP A 13 -1.72 0.82 8.06
N VAL A 14 -2.84 0.48 7.43
CA VAL A 14 -2.89 -0.60 6.42
C VAL A 14 -1.93 -0.27 5.27
N ALA A 15 -1.95 0.96 4.74
CA ALA A 15 -1.06 1.37 3.66
C ALA A 15 0.42 1.32 4.06
N GLN A 16 0.75 1.77 5.28
CA GLN A 16 2.10 1.69 5.84
C GLN A 16 2.57 0.24 5.99
N ASN A 17 1.72 -0.65 6.50
CA ASN A 17 2.03 -2.07 6.64
C ASN A 17 2.35 -2.71 5.28
N ARG A 18 1.55 -2.44 4.24
CA ARG A 18 1.84 -2.93 2.87
C ARG A 18 3.21 -2.51 2.37
N LEU A 19 3.58 -1.24 2.55
CA LEU A 19 4.91 -0.74 2.17
C LEU A 19 6.03 -1.35 3.03
N ALA A 20 5.77 -1.57 4.32
CA ALA A 20 6.72 -2.20 5.24
C ALA A 20 6.97 -3.67 4.88
N GLU A 21 5.94 -4.43 4.49
CA GLU A 21 6.05 -5.81 4.03
C GLU A 21 6.95 -5.92 2.79
N ILE A 22 6.75 -5.06 1.78
CA ILE A 22 7.61 -5.03 0.60
C ILE A 22 9.07 -4.75 0.97
N ARG A 23 9.31 -3.86 1.92
CA ARG A 23 10.67 -3.56 2.41
C ARG A 23 11.26 -4.77 3.15
N ALA A 24 10.48 -5.40 4.01
CA ALA A 24 10.90 -6.56 4.80
C ALA A 24 11.21 -7.79 3.93
N ASP A 25 10.47 -7.96 2.83
CA ASP A 25 10.70 -9.02 1.84
C ASP A 25 12.10 -8.95 1.19
N GLY A 26 12.73 -7.76 1.17
CA GLY A 26 14.09 -7.54 0.63
C GLY A 26 14.23 -7.80 -0.87
N ARG A 27 13.13 -8.09 -1.57
CA ARG A 27 13.07 -8.42 -2.99
C ARG A 27 12.67 -7.21 -3.81
N PHE A 28 13.16 -7.13 -5.04
CA PHE A 28 12.73 -6.10 -5.99
C PHE A 28 11.33 -6.45 -6.52
N PRO A 29 10.27 -5.71 -6.16
CA PRO A 29 8.88 -6.15 -6.35
C PRO A 29 8.49 -6.17 -7.83
N SER A 30 7.83 -7.22 -8.32
CA SER A 30 7.38 -7.33 -9.71
C SER A 30 6.48 -6.16 -10.13
N LEU A 31 6.51 -5.79 -11.42
CA LEU A 31 5.61 -4.78 -11.96
C LEU A 31 4.17 -5.31 -12.00
N GLY A 32 3.19 -4.42 -11.87
CA GLY A 32 1.78 -4.74 -12.02
C GLY A 32 0.94 -4.28 -10.84
N GLN A 33 -0.27 -4.82 -10.75
CA GLN A 33 -1.23 -4.53 -9.68
C GLN A 33 -1.51 -5.77 -8.85
N GLU A 34 -1.55 -5.58 -7.54
CA GLU A 34 -2.02 -6.56 -6.58
C GLU A 34 -3.16 -5.95 -5.77
N ARG A 35 -4.08 -6.81 -5.31
CA ARG A 35 -5.22 -6.40 -4.49
C ARG A 35 -5.42 -7.43 -3.39
N GLY A 36 -6.00 -7.00 -2.29
CA GLY A 36 -6.36 -7.88 -1.20
C GLY A 36 -7.18 -7.14 -0.16
N THR A 37 -7.39 -7.82 0.96
CA THR A 37 -8.06 -7.25 2.13
C THR A 37 -7.10 -7.19 3.31
N SER A 38 -7.40 -6.35 4.28
CA SER A 38 -6.70 -6.30 5.56
C SER A 38 -7.66 -5.88 6.67
N ARG A 39 -7.49 -6.45 7.85
CA ARG A 39 -8.31 -6.12 9.02
C ARG A 39 -7.49 -5.37 10.04
N GLN A 40 -7.91 -4.16 10.41
CA GLN A 40 -7.24 -3.33 11.39
C GLN A 40 -8.22 -2.84 12.46
N ALA A 41 -7.92 -3.11 13.74
CA ALA A 41 -8.75 -2.72 14.88
C ALA A 41 -10.24 -3.06 14.70
N GLY A 42 -10.53 -4.24 14.14
CA GLY A 42 -11.88 -4.74 13.91
C GLY A 42 -12.56 -4.28 12.62
N VAL A 43 -11.95 -3.38 11.84
CA VAL A 43 -12.46 -2.86 10.56
C VAL A 43 -11.77 -3.55 9.40
N ASP A 44 -12.54 -3.99 8.41
CA ASP A 44 -12.05 -4.58 7.18
C ASP A 44 -11.84 -3.49 6.10
N PHE A 45 -10.74 -3.60 5.36
CA PHE A 45 -10.35 -2.67 4.30
C PHE A 45 -9.97 -3.44 3.04
N VAL A 46 -10.35 -2.91 1.88
CA VAL A 46 -9.81 -3.35 0.59
C VAL A 46 -8.57 -2.52 0.26
N TRP A 47 -7.49 -3.14 -0.20
CA TRP A 47 -6.31 -2.41 -0.66
C TRP A 47 -5.94 -2.78 -2.09
N ARG A 48 -5.33 -1.82 -2.80
CA ARG A 48 -4.72 -2.00 -4.12
C ARG A 48 -3.30 -1.47 -4.08
N GLN A 49 -2.36 -2.31 -4.46
CA GLN A 49 -0.95 -2.01 -4.62
C GLN A 49 -0.63 -1.98 -6.12
N GLU A 50 0.14 -0.99 -6.55
CA GLU A 50 0.59 -0.89 -7.94
C GLU A 50 2.08 -0.57 -8.00
N VAL A 51 2.82 -1.40 -8.73
CA VAL A 51 4.26 -1.28 -8.89
C VAL A 51 4.57 -0.84 -10.32
N ARG A 52 5.23 0.31 -10.44
CA ARG A 52 5.53 0.97 -11.72
C ARG A 52 7.03 1.19 -11.89
N THR A 53 7.49 1.20 -13.14
CA THR A 53 8.85 1.60 -13.48
C THR A 53 9.06 3.08 -13.18
N THR A 54 10.30 3.45 -12.87
CA THR A 54 10.75 4.85 -12.86
C THR A 54 11.81 5.04 -13.94
N PRO A 55 12.20 6.29 -14.28
CA PRO A 55 13.31 6.53 -15.20
C PRO A 55 14.63 5.89 -14.74
N ASN A 56 14.84 5.71 -13.43
CA ASN A 56 15.98 4.98 -12.92
C ASN A 56 15.64 3.47 -12.83
N PRO A 57 16.28 2.59 -13.61
CA PRO A 57 15.94 1.17 -13.62
C PRO A 57 16.24 0.45 -12.30
N LEU A 58 17.00 1.07 -11.38
CA LEU A 58 17.23 0.54 -10.03
C LEU A 58 16.06 0.81 -9.08
N PHE A 59 15.07 1.61 -9.48
CA PHE A 59 13.96 2.04 -8.64
C PHE A 59 12.63 1.62 -9.25
N ARG A 60 11.77 1.06 -8.41
CA ARG A 60 10.33 0.88 -8.70
C ARG A 60 9.54 1.73 -7.74
N GLN A 61 8.55 2.46 -8.25
CA GLN A 61 7.57 3.16 -7.42
C GLN A 61 6.48 2.16 -7.04
N VAL A 62 6.07 2.17 -5.78
CA VAL A 62 4.96 1.38 -5.27
C VAL A 62 3.91 2.33 -4.73
N ASP A 63 2.72 2.30 -5.31
CA ASP A 63 1.56 3.05 -4.82
C ASP A 63 0.59 2.09 -4.12
N VAL A 64 0.23 2.38 -2.88
CA VAL A 64 -0.79 1.65 -2.12
C VAL A 64 -1.98 2.58 -1.91
N THR A 65 -3.17 2.13 -2.30
CA THR A 65 -4.44 2.80 -2.00
C THR A 65 -5.30 1.87 -1.16
N VAL A 66 -5.83 2.39 -0.07
CA VAL A 66 -6.70 1.66 0.85
C VAL A 66 -8.08 2.27 0.79
N PHE A 67 -9.07 1.41 0.61
CA PHE A 67 -10.48 1.74 0.46
C PHE A 67 -11.24 1.23 1.68
N ASP A 68 -12.47 1.72 1.85
CA ASP A 68 -13.45 1.07 2.73
C ASP A 68 -13.70 -0.40 2.32
N ASP A 69 -14.43 -1.13 3.15
CA ASP A 69 -14.77 -2.54 2.92
C ASP A 69 -15.52 -2.77 1.60
N GLY A 70 -16.32 -1.79 1.16
CA GLY A 70 -17.00 -1.81 -0.14
C GLY A 70 -16.07 -1.61 -1.34
N GLY A 71 -14.85 -1.13 -1.12
CA GLY A 71 -13.88 -0.84 -2.19
C GLY A 71 -14.21 0.40 -3.02
N GLU A 72 -15.15 1.24 -2.56
CA GLU A 72 -15.68 2.37 -3.33
C GLU A 72 -14.96 3.67 -2.98
N HIS A 73 -14.64 3.88 -1.69
CA HIS A 73 -14.08 5.13 -1.21
C HIS A 73 -12.64 4.96 -0.74
N ALA A 74 -11.70 5.65 -1.39
CA ALA A 74 -10.32 5.69 -0.95
C ALA A 74 -10.21 6.46 0.38
N LEU A 75 -9.70 5.79 1.41
CA LEU A 75 -9.51 6.34 2.76
C LEU A 75 -8.04 6.76 3.00
N ALA A 76 -7.09 6.09 2.34
CA ALA A 76 -5.67 6.44 2.40
C ALA A 76 -4.96 6.12 1.08
N ARG A 77 -3.89 6.87 0.77
CA ARG A 77 -2.98 6.59 -0.33
C ARG A 77 -1.55 6.93 0.08
N LEU A 78 -0.63 5.98 -0.08
CA LEU A 78 0.79 6.17 0.16
C LEU A 78 1.60 5.69 -1.04
N SER A 79 2.72 6.37 -1.27
CA SER A 79 3.70 6.00 -2.29
C SER A 79 5.05 5.74 -1.64
N GLY A 80 5.73 4.69 -2.07
CA GLY A 80 7.07 4.34 -1.66
C GLY A 80 7.95 3.97 -2.84
N PHE A 81 9.25 3.80 -2.60
CA PHE A 81 10.21 3.34 -3.60
C PHE A 81 10.92 2.08 -3.12
N ALA A 82 10.94 1.06 -3.98
CA ALA A 82 11.74 -0.13 -3.78
C ALA A 82 13.04 -0.02 -4.61
N VAL A 83 14.17 -0.32 -3.97
CA VAL A 83 15.50 -0.22 -4.58
C VAL A 83 15.99 -1.62 -4.90
N ARG A 84 16.48 -1.82 -6.12
CA ARG A 84 17.17 -3.06 -6.50
C ARG A 84 18.54 -3.09 -5.82
N PRO A 85 18.87 -4.12 -5.03
CA PRO A 85 20.20 -4.25 -4.44
C PRO A 85 21.28 -4.24 -5.52
N LEU A 86 22.29 -3.40 -5.35
CA LEU A 86 23.52 -3.46 -6.12
C LEU A 86 24.35 -4.59 -5.48
N ARG A 87 24.71 -5.60 -6.28
CA ARG A 87 25.66 -6.63 -5.84
C ARG A 87 27.05 -6.03 -5.68
#